data_AF-A0A6A2XM54-F1
#
_entry.id   AF-A0A6A2XM54-F1
#
_cell.length_a   1.000
_cell.length_b   1.000
_cell.length_c   1.000
_cell.angle_alpha   90.00
_cell.angle_beta   90.00
_cell.angle_gamma   90.00
#
_symmetry.space_group_name_H-M   'P 1'
#
loop_
_entity.id
_entity.type
_entity.pdbx_description
1 polymer ?
#
loop_
_entity_poly.entity_id
_entity_poly.type
_entity_poly.pdbx_seq_one_letter_code
_entity_poly.pdbx_strand_id
1 'polypeptide(L)'
;MSKTDNNNAPWHRLKRASTPGKATVLAIGKAFPSQLIPQEYLVESYIRDTKCQDVSIKEKLERLCKTTTVKTRYTVMCKEILDKYPELATEGSPTIKQRLEIANPAVVEMALQASLTCIKEWERPATDITHIIYVSSSEIRLPGGDLYLASELGLRNDVNRVMLYFLGCYGGATGLRVAKDIAENNPGSRILLTTSETTILGFRPPNKARPYDLVGAALFGDGAAAVIIGTDPVKGKESPFMELSYAVQQFLPGTQHTVDGCLTEEGINFKLGRDLPQKIEDNIEAFCRKLMSKASLTEFNDLFWAVHPGGPAILNRLENTLKLKEGKLECSRRALKDYGNVSSNTIFYVMEYMREELKREGGEEWGLALAFGPGITFEGILLRSL
;
A
#
# COMPACT_ATOMS: atom_id res chain seq x y z
N MET A 1 -63.77 7.75 9.88
CA MET A 1 -62.56 6.91 10.10
C MET A 1 -61.65 7.11 8.89
N SER A 2 -60.74 8.07 8.99
CA SER A 2 -59.74 8.36 7.96
C SER A 2 -58.61 7.32 8.06
N LYS A 3 -58.34 6.61 6.97
CA LYS A 3 -57.08 5.87 6.82
C LYS A 3 -56.06 6.85 6.25
N THR A 4 -55.11 7.21 7.08
CA THR A 4 -53.86 7.86 6.68
C THR A 4 -52.95 6.81 6.05
N ASP A 5 -52.74 6.90 4.74
CA ASP A 5 -51.69 6.13 4.07
C ASP A 5 -50.33 6.68 4.48
N ASN A 6 -49.59 5.84 5.18
CA ASN A 6 -48.25 6.10 5.67
C ASN A 6 -47.28 5.82 4.52
N ASN A 7 -46.86 6.88 3.81
CA ASN A 7 -45.82 6.82 2.78
C ASN A 7 -44.46 6.51 3.43
N ASN A 8 -44.17 5.23 3.63
CA ASN A 8 -42.80 4.73 3.82
C ASN A 8 -42.09 4.74 2.47
N ALA A 9 -41.55 5.90 2.07
CA ALA A 9 -40.54 5.94 1.02
C ALA A 9 -39.22 5.42 1.60
N PRO A 10 -38.50 4.51 0.92
CA PRO A 10 -37.16 4.14 1.34
C PRO A 10 -36.26 5.36 1.19
N TRP A 11 -35.56 5.73 2.26
CA TRP A 11 -34.59 6.82 2.28
C TRP A 11 -33.50 6.52 1.23
N HIS A 12 -33.65 7.09 0.04
CA HIS A 12 -32.62 7.02 -0.99
C HIS A 12 -31.40 7.80 -0.50
N ARG A 13 -30.36 7.04 -0.15
CA ARG A 13 -29.05 7.53 0.26
C ARG A 13 -28.49 8.48 -0.82
N LEU A 14 -28.34 9.76 -0.51
CA LEU A 14 -27.71 10.74 -1.40
C LEU A 14 -26.22 10.41 -1.50
N LYS A 15 -25.81 9.73 -2.58
CA LYS A 15 -24.39 9.69 -3.00
C LYS A 15 -23.92 11.12 -3.23
N ARG A 16 -22.76 11.50 -2.68
CA ARG A 16 -22.18 12.82 -2.89
C ARG A 16 -21.66 12.87 -4.33
N ALA A 17 -22.00 13.93 -5.05
CA ALA A 17 -21.50 14.11 -6.40
C ALA A 17 -20.01 14.47 -6.38
N SER A 18 -19.23 13.87 -7.28
CA SER A 18 -17.84 14.27 -7.52
C SER A 18 -17.77 15.74 -7.95
N THR A 19 -16.75 16.45 -7.51
CA THR A 19 -16.49 17.82 -7.96
C THR A 19 -16.02 17.78 -9.42
N PRO A 20 -16.57 18.60 -10.34
CA PRO A 20 -16.11 18.66 -11.73
C PRO A 20 -14.60 18.91 -11.81
N GLY A 21 -13.93 18.19 -12.70
CA GLY A 21 -12.48 18.29 -12.91
C GLY A 21 -11.60 17.78 -11.77
N LYS A 22 -12.16 17.21 -10.68
CA LYS A 22 -11.35 16.57 -9.63
C LYS A 22 -11.12 15.09 -9.92
N ALA A 23 -9.91 14.63 -9.63
CA ALA A 23 -9.55 13.22 -9.77
C ALA A 23 -10.34 12.37 -8.77
N THR A 24 -10.88 11.26 -9.26
CA THR A 24 -11.65 10.30 -8.47
C THR A 24 -11.13 8.89 -8.69
N VAL A 25 -11.24 8.04 -7.67
CA VAL A 25 -10.96 6.61 -7.76
C VAL A 25 -12.23 5.91 -8.25
N LEU A 26 -12.11 5.28 -9.43
CA LEU A 26 -13.21 4.67 -10.17
C LEU A 26 -13.32 3.17 -9.92
N ALA A 27 -12.20 2.51 -9.69
CA ALA A 27 -12.14 1.08 -9.39
C ALA A 27 -10.87 0.76 -8.60
N ILE A 28 -10.88 -0.39 -7.90
CA ILE A 28 -9.73 -0.92 -7.17
C ILE A 28 -9.62 -2.43 -7.41
N GLY A 29 -8.40 -2.96 -7.42
CA GLY A 29 -8.11 -4.38 -7.52
C GLY A 29 -6.90 -4.75 -6.69
N LYS A 30 -6.81 -6.03 -6.32
CA LYS A 30 -5.68 -6.59 -5.56
C LYS A 30 -5.37 -7.98 -6.04
N ALA A 31 -4.12 -8.39 -5.88
CA ALA A 31 -3.69 -9.75 -6.13
C ALA A 31 -2.53 -10.12 -5.21
N PHE A 32 -2.34 -11.42 -5.04
CA PHE A 32 -1.39 -12.01 -4.11
C PHE A 32 -0.72 -13.23 -4.76
N PRO A 33 0.50 -13.60 -4.35
CA PRO A 33 1.08 -14.88 -4.74
C PRO A 33 0.29 -16.03 -4.10
N SER A 34 0.50 -17.25 -4.59
CA SER A 34 -0.28 -18.43 -4.18
C SER A 34 -0.01 -18.88 -2.74
N GLN A 35 1.20 -18.64 -2.22
CA GLN A 35 1.57 -19.09 -0.88
C GLN A 35 1.08 -18.12 0.20
N LEU A 36 0.19 -18.63 1.05
CA LEU A 36 -0.31 -17.96 2.26
C LEU A 36 0.36 -18.58 3.50
N ILE A 37 0.96 -17.74 4.33
CA ILE A 37 1.61 -18.11 5.59
C ILE A 37 0.80 -17.53 6.75
N PRO A 38 0.13 -18.37 7.57
CA PRO A 38 -0.36 -17.96 8.87
C PRO A 38 0.81 -17.59 9.80
N GLN A 39 0.69 -16.47 10.51
CA GLN A 39 1.76 -15.91 11.33
C GLN A 39 2.24 -16.87 12.43
N GLU A 40 1.36 -17.76 12.91
CA GLU A 40 1.69 -18.79 13.89
C GLU A 40 2.70 -19.83 13.37
N TYR A 41 2.76 -20.07 12.06
CA TYR A 41 3.70 -21.00 11.45
C TYR A 41 4.98 -20.34 10.94
N LEU A 42 5.03 -19.00 10.91
CA LEU A 42 6.18 -18.26 10.38
C LEU A 42 7.47 -18.63 11.08
N VAL A 43 7.49 -18.69 12.41
CA VAL A 43 8.72 -18.85 13.18
C VAL A 43 9.40 -20.16 12.78
N GLU A 44 8.65 -21.26 12.82
CA GLU A 44 9.18 -22.58 12.49
C GLU A 44 9.59 -22.67 11.02
N SER A 45 8.80 -22.12 10.10
CA SER A 45 9.16 -22.13 8.67
C SER A 45 10.42 -21.30 8.42
N TYR A 46 10.47 -20.05 8.88
CA TYR A 46 11.59 -19.14 8.64
C TYR A 46 12.90 -19.66 9.25
N ILE A 47 12.86 -20.18 10.48
CA ILE A 47 14.04 -20.73 11.16
C ILE A 47 14.55 -21.98 10.44
N ARG A 48 13.65 -22.88 10.02
CA ARG A 48 14.00 -24.05 9.22
C ARG A 48 14.60 -23.66 7.87
N ASP A 49 13.95 -22.76 7.16
CA ASP A 49 14.28 -22.37 5.80
C ASP A 49 15.62 -21.58 5.75
N THR A 50 15.92 -20.83 6.81
CA THR A 50 17.21 -20.12 6.98
C THR A 50 18.27 -20.93 7.74
N LYS A 51 17.97 -22.18 8.12
CA LYS A 51 18.84 -23.08 8.90
C LYS A 51 19.39 -22.44 10.18
N CYS A 52 18.65 -21.50 10.78
CA CYS A 52 19.07 -20.80 11.99
C CYS A 52 18.95 -21.73 13.21
N GLN A 53 20.02 -21.89 13.99
CA GLN A 53 20.03 -22.71 15.21
C GLN A 53 20.05 -21.85 16.50
N ASP A 54 20.02 -20.52 16.36
CA ASP A 54 20.12 -19.61 17.50
C ASP A 54 18.77 -19.45 18.20
N VAL A 55 18.67 -20.02 19.40
CA VAL A 55 17.46 -19.99 20.24
C VAL A 55 17.02 -18.57 20.57
N SER A 56 17.96 -17.64 20.80
CA SER A 56 17.62 -16.25 21.15
C SER A 56 17.00 -15.50 19.97
N ILE A 57 17.40 -15.83 18.73
CA ILE A 57 16.80 -15.29 17.51
C ILE A 57 15.38 -15.83 17.36
N LYS A 58 15.18 -17.14 17.58
CA LYS A 58 13.86 -17.79 17.52
C LYS A 58 12.88 -17.16 18.53
N GLU A 59 13.25 -17.08 19.80
CA GLU A 59 12.41 -16.49 20.86
C GLU A 59 12.06 -15.02 20.58
N LYS A 60 13.02 -14.27 20.02
CA LYS A 60 12.78 -12.87 19.64
C LYS A 60 11.79 -12.78 18.48
N LEU A 61 11.90 -13.64 17.48
CA LEU A 61 10.95 -13.70 16.36
C LEU A 61 9.54 -14.09 16.84
N GLU A 62 9.42 -15.07 17.74
CA GLU A 62 8.14 -15.44 18.36
C GLU A 62 7.46 -14.26 19.06
N ARG A 63 8.25 -13.49 19.84
CA ARG A 63 7.76 -12.29 20.50
C ARG A 63 7.31 -11.24 19.48
N LEU A 64 8.10 -11.01 18.44
CA LEU A 64 7.75 -10.08 17.37
C LEU A 64 6.43 -10.49 16.72
N CYS A 65 6.29 -11.74 16.28
CA CYS A 65 5.06 -12.26 15.66
C CYS A 65 3.80 -12.05 16.50
N LYS A 66 3.90 -12.16 17.83
CA LYS A 66 2.79 -11.87 18.76
C LYS A 66 2.46 -10.38 18.82
N THR A 67 3.48 -9.52 18.79
CA THR A 67 3.32 -8.06 18.92
C THR A 67 2.97 -7.35 17.61
N THR A 68 3.25 -7.94 16.45
CA THR A 68 2.97 -7.28 15.15
C THR A 68 1.49 -7.21 14.82
N THR A 69 0.64 -8.01 15.48
CA THR A 69 -0.82 -8.16 15.22
C THR A 69 -1.18 -8.78 13.86
N VAL A 70 -0.18 -9.09 13.05
CA VAL A 70 -0.32 -9.79 11.76
C VAL A 70 -0.83 -11.21 12.01
N LYS A 71 -1.83 -11.64 11.25
CA LYS A 71 -2.37 -13.01 11.27
C LYS A 71 -1.95 -13.82 10.07
N THR A 72 -1.90 -13.21 8.90
CA THR A 72 -1.60 -13.89 7.64
C THR A 72 -0.77 -12.99 6.73
N ARG A 73 0.07 -13.60 5.91
CA ARG A 73 0.84 -12.93 4.86
C ARG A 73 0.97 -13.82 3.64
N TYR A 74 1.03 -13.20 2.48
CA TYR A 74 1.35 -13.91 1.25
C TYR A 74 2.83 -13.72 0.92
N THR A 75 3.47 -14.73 0.33
CA THR A 75 4.89 -14.66 -0.04
C THR A 75 5.13 -15.31 -1.40
N VAL A 76 6.02 -14.72 -2.20
CA VAL A 76 6.59 -15.38 -3.38
C VAL A 76 7.63 -16.40 -2.95
N MET A 77 8.40 -16.10 -1.90
CA MET A 77 9.40 -17.02 -1.36
C MET A 77 8.75 -18.32 -0.89
N CYS A 78 9.22 -19.44 -1.44
CA CYS A 78 8.73 -20.78 -1.15
C CYS A 78 9.88 -21.79 -1.05
N LYS A 79 9.57 -23.01 -0.63
CA LYS A 79 10.56 -24.08 -0.51
C LYS A 79 11.20 -24.41 -1.85
N GLU A 80 10.41 -24.47 -2.93
CA GLU A 80 10.89 -24.80 -4.28
C GLU A 80 11.93 -23.78 -4.77
N ILE A 81 11.74 -22.49 -4.44
CA ILE A 81 12.71 -21.43 -4.74
C ILE A 81 14.00 -21.66 -3.94
N LEU A 82 13.91 -21.99 -2.65
CA LEU A 82 15.09 -22.24 -1.81
C LEU A 82 15.82 -23.54 -2.18
N ASP A 83 15.09 -24.56 -2.63
CA ASP A 83 15.69 -25.81 -3.13
C ASP A 83 16.44 -25.55 -4.45
N LYS A 84 15.93 -24.65 -5.31
CA LYS A 84 16.58 -24.23 -6.56
C LYS A 84 17.76 -23.27 -6.33
N TYR A 85 17.64 -22.36 -5.38
CA TYR A 85 18.62 -21.31 -5.07
C TYR A 85 18.97 -21.31 -3.56
N PRO A 86 19.64 -22.36 -3.05
CA PRO A 86 19.94 -22.50 -1.63
C PRO A 86 20.85 -21.40 -1.07
N GLU A 87 21.59 -20.70 -1.93
CA GLU A 87 22.41 -19.54 -1.58
C GLU A 87 21.58 -18.36 -1.04
N LEU A 88 20.28 -18.26 -1.36
CA LEU A 88 19.39 -17.21 -0.82
C LEU A 88 19.18 -17.31 0.69
N ALA A 89 19.35 -18.51 1.24
CA ALA A 89 19.31 -18.81 2.67
C ALA A 89 20.71 -18.86 3.31
N THR A 90 21.74 -18.34 2.63
CA THR A 90 23.12 -18.29 3.13
C THR A 90 23.63 -16.85 3.13
N GLU A 91 24.24 -16.43 4.23
CA GLU A 91 24.79 -15.08 4.36
C GLU A 91 26.14 -14.96 3.63
N GLY A 92 26.45 -13.78 3.09
CA GLY A 92 27.76 -13.46 2.50
C GLY A 92 27.94 -13.85 1.04
N SER A 93 26.90 -14.37 0.37
CA SER A 93 26.94 -14.76 -1.04
C SER A 93 26.28 -13.71 -1.95
N PRO A 94 26.91 -13.30 -3.06
CA PRO A 94 26.25 -12.52 -4.10
C PRO A 94 25.04 -13.28 -4.65
N THR A 95 23.85 -12.70 -4.48
CA THR A 95 22.56 -13.34 -4.80
C THR A 95 21.61 -12.43 -5.58
N ILE A 96 21.99 -11.19 -5.87
CA ILE A 96 21.11 -10.22 -6.51
C ILE A 96 20.60 -10.69 -7.88
N LYS A 97 21.41 -11.43 -8.65
CA LYS A 97 21.00 -11.99 -9.94
C LYS A 97 19.81 -12.95 -9.78
N GLN A 98 19.94 -13.95 -8.91
CA GLN A 98 18.90 -14.93 -8.62
C GLN A 98 17.64 -14.25 -8.07
N ARG A 99 17.82 -13.29 -7.18
CA ARG A 99 16.70 -12.53 -6.61
C ARG A 99 15.92 -11.77 -7.69
N LEU A 100 16.59 -11.15 -8.65
CA LEU A 100 15.93 -10.47 -9.77
C LEU A 100 15.31 -11.44 -10.79
N GLU A 101 15.92 -12.61 -11.01
CA GLU A 101 15.33 -13.69 -11.83
C GLU A 101 13.97 -14.15 -11.29
N ILE A 102 13.77 -14.09 -9.96
CA ILE A 102 12.52 -14.43 -9.29
C ILE A 102 11.59 -13.22 -9.17
N ALA A 103 12.09 -12.09 -8.70
CA ALA A 103 11.27 -10.94 -8.33
C ALA A 103 10.66 -10.26 -9.56
N ASN A 104 11.42 -10.05 -10.63
CA ASN A 104 10.97 -9.36 -11.84
C ASN A 104 9.73 -10.00 -12.50
N PRO A 105 9.66 -11.34 -12.73
CA PRO A 105 8.43 -11.96 -13.22
C PRO A 105 7.31 -11.96 -12.17
N ALA A 106 7.62 -12.22 -10.89
CA ALA A 106 6.60 -12.29 -9.85
C ALA A 106 5.84 -10.97 -9.66
N VAL A 107 6.53 -9.82 -9.68
CA VAL A 107 5.86 -8.51 -9.56
C VAL A 107 5.01 -8.18 -10.78
N VAL A 108 5.39 -8.61 -11.98
CA VAL A 108 4.56 -8.39 -13.19
C VAL A 108 3.32 -9.26 -13.12
N GLU A 109 3.47 -10.54 -12.75
CA GLU A 109 2.34 -11.45 -12.63
C GLU A 109 1.31 -10.94 -11.61
N MET A 110 1.76 -10.57 -10.40
CA MET A 110 0.86 -10.01 -9.39
C MET A 110 0.24 -8.69 -9.86
N ALA A 111 1.02 -7.80 -10.47
CA ALA A 111 0.53 -6.53 -11.01
C ALA A 111 -0.52 -6.74 -12.11
N LEU A 112 -0.33 -7.73 -12.99
CA LEU A 112 -1.29 -8.12 -14.02
C LEU A 112 -2.60 -8.55 -13.38
N GLN A 113 -2.56 -9.49 -12.43
CA GLN A 113 -3.78 -9.99 -11.77
C GLN A 113 -4.53 -8.89 -11.01
N ALA A 114 -3.81 -8.00 -10.32
CA ALA A 114 -4.43 -6.86 -9.64
C ALA A 114 -5.09 -5.89 -10.64
N SER A 115 -4.39 -5.61 -11.74
CA SER A 115 -4.88 -4.71 -12.79
C SER A 115 -6.09 -5.30 -13.52
N LEU A 116 -6.09 -6.60 -13.85
CA LEU A 116 -7.24 -7.28 -14.44
C LEU A 116 -8.45 -7.27 -13.51
N THR A 117 -8.25 -7.48 -12.21
CA THR A 117 -9.32 -7.37 -11.20
C THR A 117 -9.88 -5.95 -11.15
N CYS A 118 -9.02 -4.94 -11.19
CA CYS A 118 -9.40 -3.53 -11.18
C CYS A 118 -10.15 -3.13 -12.46
N ILE A 119 -9.67 -3.53 -13.64
CA ILE A 119 -10.32 -3.27 -14.93
C ILE A 119 -11.68 -3.97 -15.02
N LYS A 120 -11.78 -5.18 -14.46
CA LYS A 120 -13.06 -5.90 -14.36
C LYS A 120 -14.07 -5.13 -13.50
N GLU A 121 -13.65 -4.56 -12.38
CA GLU A 121 -14.50 -3.70 -11.55
C GLU A 121 -14.87 -2.39 -12.25
N TRP A 122 -13.95 -1.83 -13.05
CA TRP A 122 -14.18 -0.60 -13.79
C TRP A 122 -15.18 -0.77 -14.97
N GLU A 123 -15.35 -2.00 -15.47
CA GLU A 123 -16.30 -2.35 -16.54
C GLU A 123 -16.10 -1.54 -17.85
N ARG A 124 -14.85 -1.22 -18.17
CA ARG A 124 -14.44 -0.55 -19.40
C ARG A 124 -13.30 -1.29 -20.11
N PRO A 125 -13.14 -1.11 -21.43
CA PRO A 125 -12.02 -1.71 -22.16
C PRO A 125 -10.66 -1.24 -21.63
N ALA A 126 -9.69 -2.15 -21.54
CA ALA A 126 -8.31 -1.80 -21.18
C ALA A 126 -7.70 -0.75 -22.14
N THR A 127 -8.16 -0.72 -23.40
CA THR A 127 -7.74 0.28 -24.41
C THR A 127 -8.17 1.71 -24.10
N ASP A 128 -9.09 1.92 -23.15
CA ASP A 128 -9.46 3.26 -22.67
C ASP A 128 -8.44 3.82 -21.67
N ILE A 129 -7.53 2.98 -21.15
CA ILE A 129 -6.45 3.43 -20.27
C ILE A 129 -5.45 4.23 -21.11
N THR A 130 -5.29 5.50 -20.73
CA THR A 130 -4.43 6.47 -21.42
C THR A 130 -3.04 6.59 -20.80
N HIS A 131 -2.93 6.27 -19.52
CA HIS A 131 -1.71 6.38 -18.73
C HIS A 131 -1.58 5.18 -17.81
N ILE A 132 -0.34 4.74 -17.59
CA ILE A 132 0.00 3.77 -16.56
C ILE A 132 1.08 4.37 -15.64
N ILE A 133 0.82 4.29 -14.34
CA ILE A 133 1.80 4.59 -13.30
C ILE A 133 2.10 3.26 -12.62
N TYR A 134 3.37 2.85 -12.63
CA TYR A 134 3.78 1.61 -12.00
C TYR A 134 4.74 1.91 -10.86
N VAL A 135 4.45 1.38 -9.67
CA VAL A 135 5.27 1.57 -8.48
C VAL A 135 5.79 0.22 -7.99
N SER A 136 7.11 0.10 -7.89
CA SER A 136 7.72 -1.06 -7.24
C SER A 136 9.09 -0.72 -6.67
N SER A 137 9.40 -1.29 -5.51
CA SER A 137 10.74 -1.30 -4.92
C SER A 137 11.37 -2.69 -5.01
N SER A 138 10.73 -3.60 -5.75
CA SER A 138 11.00 -5.03 -5.75
C SER A 138 11.49 -5.55 -7.11
N GLU A 139 11.69 -4.68 -8.09
CA GLU A 139 12.31 -5.00 -9.37
C GLU A 139 13.34 -3.96 -9.79
N ILE A 140 14.28 -4.39 -10.63
CA ILE A 140 15.34 -3.54 -11.22
C ILE A 140 15.65 -4.08 -12.61
N ARG A 141 15.17 -3.39 -13.65
CA ARG A 141 15.43 -3.74 -15.05
C ARG A 141 15.10 -2.59 -16.00
N LEU A 142 15.69 -2.69 -17.20
CA LEU A 142 15.40 -1.85 -18.35
C LEU A 142 15.21 -2.79 -19.56
N PRO A 143 14.00 -2.87 -20.15
CA PRO A 143 12.78 -2.11 -19.84
C PRO A 143 12.17 -2.44 -18.45
N GLY A 144 11.39 -1.51 -17.89
CA GLY A 144 10.75 -1.65 -16.58
C GLY A 144 9.44 -2.45 -16.62
N GLY A 145 8.96 -2.87 -15.45
CA GLY A 145 7.71 -3.63 -15.30
C GLY A 145 6.47 -2.91 -15.83
N ASP A 146 6.50 -1.58 -15.90
CA ASP A 146 5.49 -0.75 -16.55
C ASP A 146 5.27 -1.10 -18.03
N LEU A 147 6.35 -1.40 -18.79
CA LEU A 147 6.22 -1.83 -20.18
C LEU A 147 5.65 -3.23 -20.30
N TYR A 148 6.17 -4.16 -19.49
CA TYR A 148 5.74 -5.56 -19.49
C TYR A 148 4.26 -5.65 -19.15
N LEU A 149 3.82 -4.96 -18.10
CA LEU A 149 2.43 -4.91 -17.70
C LEU A 149 1.54 -4.28 -18.79
N ALA A 150 1.96 -3.16 -19.38
CA ALA A 150 1.20 -2.51 -20.45
C ALA A 150 1.00 -3.44 -21.66
N SER A 151 2.05 -4.20 -22.02
CA SER A 151 1.99 -5.18 -23.10
C SER A 151 1.06 -6.35 -22.76
N GLU A 152 1.15 -6.90 -21.55
CA GLU A 152 0.33 -8.06 -21.12
C GLU A 152 -1.15 -7.70 -20.97
N LEU A 153 -1.46 -6.48 -20.54
CA LEU A 153 -2.84 -5.96 -20.48
C LEU A 153 -3.42 -5.62 -21.86
N GLY A 154 -2.62 -5.63 -22.92
CA GLY A 154 -3.05 -5.21 -24.26
C GLY A 154 -3.44 -3.74 -24.31
N LEU A 155 -2.73 -2.88 -23.55
CA LEU A 155 -2.94 -1.43 -23.62
C LEU A 155 -2.55 -0.91 -25.01
N ARG A 156 -3.01 0.30 -25.33
CA ARG A 156 -2.59 0.96 -26.58
C ARG A 156 -1.08 1.16 -26.61
N ASN A 157 -0.48 1.07 -27.79
CA ASN A 157 0.95 1.25 -27.98
C ASN A 157 1.44 2.70 -27.76
N ASP A 158 0.53 3.65 -27.59
CA ASP A 158 0.78 5.05 -27.24
C ASP A 158 0.37 5.40 -25.80
N VAL A 159 0.18 4.39 -24.93
CA VAL A 159 -0.04 4.61 -23.49
C VAL A 159 1.16 5.36 -22.89
N ASN A 160 0.87 6.44 -22.16
CA ASN A 160 1.89 7.20 -21.45
C ASN A 160 2.29 6.45 -20.18
N ARG A 161 3.60 6.28 -19.92
CA ARG A 161 4.09 5.46 -18.82
C ARG A 161 4.90 6.28 -17.83
N VAL A 162 4.65 6.08 -16.54
CA VAL A 162 5.45 6.63 -15.44
C VAL A 162 5.89 5.48 -14.54
N MET A 163 7.18 5.17 -14.55
CA MET A 163 7.76 4.16 -13.68
C MET A 163 8.36 4.82 -12.42
N LEU A 164 7.92 4.38 -11.25
CA LEU A 164 8.36 4.87 -9.94
C LEU A 164 9.07 3.75 -9.18
N TYR A 165 10.38 3.67 -9.37
CA TYR A 165 11.24 2.71 -8.68
C TYR A 165 11.65 3.18 -7.28
N PHE A 166 11.82 2.24 -6.34
CA PHE A 166 12.53 2.44 -5.07
C PHE A 166 11.99 3.52 -4.11
N LEU A 167 10.67 3.76 -4.12
CA LEU A 167 10.04 4.65 -3.14
C LEU A 167 9.79 3.99 -1.77
N GLY A 168 9.61 2.67 -1.75
CA GLY A 168 9.20 1.91 -0.57
C GLY A 168 7.76 2.22 -0.14
N CYS A 169 7.52 2.19 1.17
CA CYS A 169 6.18 2.20 1.77
C CYS A 169 5.31 3.42 1.43
N TYR A 170 5.90 4.59 1.13
CA TYR A 170 5.13 5.78 0.75
C TYR A 170 4.74 5.79 -0.74
N GLY A 171 5.26 4.87 -1.54
CA GLY A 171 5.11 4.86 -3.00
C GLY A 171 3.67 4.75 -3.50
N GLY A 172 2.77 4.11 -2.75
CA GLY A 172 1.36 4.03 -3.13
C GLY A 172 0.66 5.40 -3.08
N ALA A 173 0.94 6.18 -2.04
CA ALA A 173 0.43 7.54 -1.91
C ALA A 173 1.09 8.50 -2.93
N THR A 174 2.38 8.33 -3.20
CA THR A 174 3.04 9.04 -4.31
C THR A 174 2.38 8.74 -5.65
N GLY A 175 2.09 7.47 -5.93
CA GLY A 175 1.39 7.06 -7.14
C GLY A 175 0.04 7.75 -7.30
N LEU A 176 -0.75 7.83 -6.21
CA LEU A 176 -2.03 8.56 -6.20
C LEU A 176 -1.85 10.06 -6.46
N ARG A 177 -0.82 10.69 -5.87
CA ARG A 177 -0.50 12.11 -6.10
C ARG A 177 -0.13 12.37 -7.57
N VAL A 178 0.69 11.52 -8.17
CA VAL A 178 1.06 11.64 -9.60
C VAL A 178 -0.17 11.37 -10.49
N ALA A 179 -0.97 10.36 -10.17
CA ALA A 179 -2.21 10.04 -10.90
C ALA A 179 -3.20 11.19 -10.87
N LYS A 180 -3.33 11.85 -9.71
CA LYS A 180 -4.18 13.03 -9.53
C LYS A 180 -3.79 14.13 -10.50
N ASP A 181 -2.53 14.54 -10.52
CA ASP A 181 -2.08 15.64 -11.38
C ASP A 181 -2.25 15.31 -12.86
N ILE A 182 -1.94 14.07 -13.27
CA ILE A 182 -2.13 13.61 -14.65
C ILE A 182 -3.62 13.63 -15.04
N ALA A 183 -4.51 13.11 -14.18
CA ALA A 183 -5.94 13.08 -14.43
C ALA A 183 -6.53 14.48 -14.58
N GLU A 184 -6.22 15.38 -13.65
CA GLU A 184 -6.77 16.74 -13.62
C GLU A 184 -6.23 17.62 -14.76
N ASN A 185 -4.99 17.37 -15.21
CA ASN A 185 -4.38 18.13 -16.29
C ASN A 185 -4.71 17.59 -17.69
N ASN A 186 -5.28 16.39 -17.80
CA ASN A 186 -5.63 15.76 -19.08
C ASN A 186 -7.10 15.30 -19.05
N PRO A 187 -8.07 16.19 -19.30
CA PRO A 187 -9.49 15.84 -19.28
C PRO A 187 -9.83 14.64 -20.17
N GLY A 188 -10.58 13.68 -19.62
CA GLY A 188 -10.93 12.42 -20.30
C GLY A 188 -9.89 11.30 -20.17
N SER A 189 -8.71 11.58 -19.59
CA SER A 189 -7.72 10.54 -19.30
C SER A 189 -8.23 9.54 -18.25
N ARG A 190 -7.76 8.31 -18.38
CA ARG A 190 -7.92 7.24 -17.40
C ARG A 190 -6.55 6.67 -17.08
N ILE A 191 -6.20 6.72 -15.81
CA ILE A 191 -4.88 6.35 -15.30
C ILE A 191 -5.03 5.02 -14.57
N LEU A 192 -4.30 4.01 -15.03
CA LEU A 192 -4.07 2.80 -14.26
C LEU A 192 -2.85 3.04 -13.37
N LEU A 193 -3.05 3.14 -12.07
CA LEU A 193 -1.96 3.10 -11.10
C LEU A 193 -1.89 1.69 -10.53
N THR A 194 -0.73 1.04 -10.72
CA THR A 194 -0.47 -0.31 -10.24
C THR A 194 0.76 -0.31 -9.35
N THR A 195 0.65 -0.95 -8.20
CA THR A 195 1.76 -1.19 -7.27
C THR A 195 1.98 -2.69 -7.13
N SER A 196 3.24 -3.12 -7.05
CA SER A 196 3.55 -4.54 -6.82
C SER A 196 4.88 -4.72 -6.09
N GLU A 197 4.85 -5.53 -5.04
CA GLU A 197 5.96 -5.66 -4.10
C GLU A 197 6.14 -7.12 -3.69
N THR A 198 7.40 -7.54 -3.55
CA THR A 198 7.78 -8.85 -3.04
C THR A 198 8.98 -8.75 -2.11
N THR A 199 9.01 -9.60 -1.09
CA THR A 199 10.10 -9.69 -0.12
C THR A 199 11.36 -10.40 -0.64
N ILE A 200 11.35 -10.94 -1.87
CA ILE A 200 12.48 -11.70 -2.45
C ILE A 200 13.81 -10.93 -2.38
N LEU A 201 13.81 -9.62 -2.66
CA LEU A 201 15.04 -8.83 -2.63
C LEU A 201 15.60 -8.67 -1.21
N GLY A 202 14.75 -8.71 -0.18
CA GLY A 202 15.12 -8.52 1.23
C GLY A 202 15.27 -9.81 2.03
N PHE A 203 14.79 -10.96 1.52
CA PHE A 203 14.84 -12.24 2.23
C PHE A 203 16.28 -12.65 2.55
N ARG A 204 16.59 -12.99 3.80
CA ARG A 204 17.94 -13.38 4.22
C ARG A 204 17.92 -14.12 5.55
N PRO A 205 18.99 -14.87 5.90
CA PRO A 205 19.17 -15.37 7.25
C PRO A 205 19.22 -14.26 8.30
N PRO A 206 18.62 -14.45 9.48
CA PRO A 206 18.65 -13.47 10.55
C PRO A 206 20.04 -13.37 11.19
N ASN A 207 20.48 -12.15 11.53
CA ASN A 207 21.75 -11.92 12.22
C ASN A 207 21.60 -10.96 13.42
N LYS A 208 22.29 -11.24 14.53
CA LYS A 208 22.26 -10.41 15.76
C LYS A 208 22.72 -8.97 15.53
N ALA A 209 23.68 -8.75 14.63
CA ALA A 209 24.14 -7.41 14.25
C ALA A 209 23.11 -6.64 13.43
N ARG A 210 22.10 -7.33 12.87
CA ARG A 210 21.02 -6.77 12.05
C ARG A 210 19.65 -7.07 12.69
N PRO A 211 19.32 -6.42 13.82
CA PRO A 211 18.06 -6.71 14.52
C PRO A 211 16.80 -6.43 13.71
N TYR A 212 16.91 -5.64 12.63
CA TYR A 212 15.80 -5.34 11.72
C TYR A 212 15.39 -6.53 10.85
N ASP A 213 16.29 -7.48 10.56
CA ASP A 213 15.97 -8.66 9.75
C ASP A 213 14.73 -9.39 10.31
N LEU A 214 14.65 -9.51 11.64
CA LEU A 214 13.52 -10.15 12.32
C LEU A 214 12.24 -9.30 12.31
N VAL A 215 12.37 -7.98 12.37
CA VAL A 215 11.23 -7.07 12.26
C VAL A 215 10.63 -7.18 10.86
N GLY A 216 11.49 -7.17 9.83
CA GLY A 216 11.09 -7.36 8.45
C GLY A 216 10.44 -8.73 8.23
N ALA A 217 11.06 -9.80 8.72
CA ALA A 217 10.54 -11.16 8.63
C ALA A 217 9.17 -11.33 9.30
N ALA A 218 8.89 -10.59 10.39
CA ALA A 218 7.62 -10.65 11.10
C ALA A 218 6.52 -9.74 10.52
N LEU A 219 6.87 -8.75 9.70
CA LEU A 219 5.93 -7.74 9.19
C LEU A 219 5.65 -7.87 7.69
N PHE A 220 6.68 -8.02 6.86
CA PHE A 220 6.51 -7.84 5.41
C PHE A 220 5.85 -9.03 4.73
N GLY A 221 4.96 -8.73 3.79
CA GLY A 221 4.37 -9.69 2.87
C GLY A 221 4.44 -9.20 1.42
N ASP A 222 3.92 -10.01 0.52
CA ASP A 222 3.99 -9.83 -0.92
C ASP A 222 2.58 -9.63 -1.50
N GLY A 223 2.49 -8.87 -2.59
CA GLY A 223 1.23 -8.62 -3.27
C GLY A 223 1.28 -7.48 -4.27
N ALA A 224 0.12 -7.21 -4.86
CA ALA A 224 -0.11 -6.08 -5.74
C ALA A 224 -1.46 -5.41 -5.46
N ALA A 225 -1.55 -4.15 -5.88
CA ALA A 225 -2.80 -3.40 -5.92
C ALA A 225 -2.86 -2.61 -7.23
N ALA A 226 -4.08 -2.34 -7.71
CA ALA A 226 -4.33 -1.50 -8.85
C ALA A 226 -5.54 -0.60 -8.59
N VAL A 227 -5.51 0.60 -9.13
CA VAL A 227 -6.62 1.57 -9.07
C VAL A 227 -6.77 2.27 -10.41
N ILE A 228 -8.01 2.49 -10.83
CA ILE A 228 -8.33 3.38 -11.95
C ILE A 228 -8.67 4.75 -11.39
N ILE A 229 -7.98 5.77 -11.89
CA ILE A 229 -8.20 7.18 -11.54
C ILE A 229 -8.63 7.95 -12.79
N GLY A 230 -9.57 8.87 -12.63
CA GLY A 230 -9.98 9.80 -13.70
C GLY A 230 -10.79 10.97 -13.15
N THR A 231 -10.90 12.04 -13.95
CA THR A 231 -11.86 13.12 -13.70
C THR A 231 -13.17 12.87 -14.44
N ASP A 232 -14.19 13.62 -14.05
CA ASP A 232 -15.48 13.71 -14.72
C ASP A 232 -16.07 12.32 -15.05
N PRO A 233 -16.40 11.51 -14.03
CA PRO A 233 -16.84 10.13 -14.22
C PRO A 233 -18.03 10.04 -15.17
N VAL A 234 -17.97 9.09 -16.10
CA VAL A 234 -19.00 8.91 -17.13
C VAL A 234 -20.27 8.37 -16.48
N LYS A 235 -21.30 9.22 -16.44
CA LYS A 235 -22.61 8.89 -15.84
C LYS A 235 -23.16 7.57 -16.37
N GLY A 236 -23.54 6.68 -15.44
CA GLY A 236 -24.13 5.38 -15.76
C GLY A 236 -23.13 4.31 -16.24
N LYS A 237 -21.83 4.63 -16.35
CA LYS A 237 -20.78 3.68 -16.70
C LYS A 237 -19.69 3.58 -15.64
N GLU A 238 -19.45 4.66 -14.90
CA GLU A 238 -18.42 4.72 -13.87
C GLU A 238 -19.04 5.10 -12.52
N SER A 239 -18.59 4.47 -11.45
CA SER A 239 -19.06 4.71 -10.08
C SER A 239 -17.88 5.11 -9.19
N PRO A 240 -17.51 6.40 -9.14
CA PRO A 240 -16.45 6.86 -8.26
C PRO A 240 -16.85 6.61 -6.79
N PHE A 241 -15.90 6.25 -5.92
CA PHE A 241 -16.15 6.09 -4.48
C PHE A 241 -15.33 7.05 -3.62
N MET A 242 -14.33 7.72 -4.22
CA MET A 242 -13.42 8.59 -3.49
C MET A 242 -12.87 9.67 -4.43
N GLU A 243 -12.77 10.90 -3.94
CA GLU A 243 -12.17 12.03 -4.62
C GLU A 243 -10.82 12.38 -3.98
N LEU A 244 -9.81 12.65 -4.81
CA LEU A 244 -8.47 13.08 -4.39
C LEU A 244 -8.42 14.61 -4.39
N SER A 245 -8.78 15.23 -3.26
CA SER A 245 -9.01 16.69 -3.21
C SER A 245 -7.70 17.50 -3.27
N TYR A 246 -6.74 17.14 -2.41
CA TYR A 246 -5.44 17.80 -2.29
C TYR A 246 -4.37 16.78 -1.91
N ALA A 247 -3.17 16.87 -2.49
CA ALA A 247 -2.06 15.98 -2.19
C ALA A 247 -0.81 16.80 -1.85
N VAL A 248 0.01 16.30 -0.91
CA VAL A 248 1.23 16.97 -0.48
C VAL A 248 2.26 15.97 0.03
N GLN A 249 3.53 16.29 -0.22
CA GLN A 249 4.67 15.57 0.32
C GLN A 249 5.47 16.49 1.26
N GLN A 250 6.06 15.90 2.30
CA GLN A 250 7.03 16.56 3.17
C GLN A 250 8.10 15.56 3.58
N PHE A 251 9.37 15.85 3.35
CA PHE A 251 10.47 15.10 3.96
C PHE A 251 10.88 15.76 5.28
N LEU A 252 11.38 14.97 6.22
CA LEU A 252 11.95 15.47 7.47
C LEU A 252 13.46 15.70 7.29
N PRO A 253 13.98 16.92 7.54
CA PRO A 253 15.41 17.17 7.44
C PRO A 253 16.23 16.34 8.44
N GLY A 254 17.40 15.84 8.01
CA GLY A 254 18.34 15.13 8.88
C GLY A 254 17.94 13.70 9.26
N THR A 255 17.00 13.09 8.54
CA THR A 255 16.51 11.73 8.82
C THR A 255 16.83 10.69 7.74
N GLN A 256 17.80 11.00 6.87
CA GLN A 256 18.18 10.15 5.72
C GLN A 256 18.53 8.72 6.13
N HIS A 257 19.14 8.53 7.31
CA HIS A 257 19.55 7.23 7.83
C HIS A 257 18.53 6.56 8.75
N THR A 258 17.37 7.18 9.00
CA THR A 258 16.35 6.61 9.88
C THR A 258 15.59 5.46 9.21
N VAL A 259 15.33 5.56 7.91
CA VAL A 259 14.81 4.47 7.09
C VAL A 259 15.68 4.44 5.85
N ASP A 260 16.62 3.51 5.81
CA ASP A 260 17.65 3.43 4.79
C ASP A 260 17.59 2.05 4.12
N GLY A 261 17.52 2.05 2.79
CA GLY A 261 17.44 0.85 1.96
C GLY A 261 18.52 0.91 0.91
N CYS A 262 19.46 -0.03 0.94
CA CYS A 262 20.60 -0.05 0.01
C CYS A 262 20.66 -1.38 -0.73
N LEU A 263 20.73 -1.30 -2.05
CA LEU A 263 20.97 -2.47 -2.90
C LEU A 263 22.44 -2.90 -2.79
N THR A 264 22.65 -4.17 -2.51
CA THR A 264 23.98 -4.79 -2.47
C THR A 264 24.00 -6.04 -3.34
N GLU A 265 25.17 -6.66 -3.45
CA GLU A 265 25.33 -7.95 -4.13
C GLU A 265 24.48 -9.05 -3.48
N GLU A 266 24.20 -8.96 -2.18
CA GLU A 266 23.38 -9.93 -1.42
C GLU A 266 21.87 -9.65 -1.47
N GLY A 267 21.42 -8.59 -2.16
CA GLY A 267 20.03 -8.13 -2.14
C GLY A 267 19.87 -6.74 -1.52
N ILE A 268 18.65 -6.36 -1.13
CA ILE A 268 18.39 -5.06 -0.49
C ILE A 268 18.58 -5.17 1.01
N ASN A 269 19.50 -4.38 1.56
CA ASN A 269 19.70 -4.22 2.99
C ASN A 269 18.91 -3.03 3.53
N PHE A 270 18.02 -3.30 4.47
CA PHE A 270 17.22 -2.29 5.14
C PHE A 270 17.71 -2.02 6.56
N LYS A 271 17.78 -0.74 6.92
CA LYS A 271 18.02 -0.26 8.28
C LYS A 271 16.84 0.56 8.73
N LEU A 272 16.39 0.28 9.94
CA LEU A 272 15.33 1.02 10.61
C LEU A 272 15.82 1.56 11.94
N GLY A 273 15.82 2.89 12.05
CA GLY A 273 16.06 3.60 13.29
C GLY A 273 14.96 3.31 14.31
N ARG A 274 15.34 3.03 15.55
CA ARG A 274 14.40 2.76 16.65
C ARG A 274 13.54 3.99 17.00
N ASP A 275 14.01 5.17 16.60
CA ASP A 275 13.39 6.48 16.76
C ASP A 275 12.38 6.82 15.66
N LEU A 276 12.21 5.99 14.63
CA LEU A 276 11.22 6.24 13.56
C LEU A 276 9.82 6.55 14.11
N PRO A 277 9.23 5.75 15.01
CA PRO A 277 7.88 6.04 15.50
C PRO A 277 7.79 7.38 16.23
N GLN A 278 8.83 7.78 16.96
CA GLN A 278 8.88 9.07 17.65
C GLN A 278 8.98 10.23 16.65
N LYS A 279 9.84 10.11 15.63
CA LYS A 279 9.96 11.15 14.58
C LYS A 279 8.66 11.36 13.82
N ILE A 280 7.89 10.29 13.58
CA ILE A 280 6.54 10.41 13.00
C ILE A 280 5.63 11.18 13.95
N GLU A 281 5.56 10.75 15.21
CA GLU A 281 4.75 11.39 16.26
C GLU A 281 5.04 12.89 16.42
N ASP A 282 6.32 13.29 16.45
CA ASP A 282 6.71 14.70 16.64
C ASP A 282 6.24 15.62 15.51
N ASN A 283 5.92 15.08 14.33
CA ASN A 283 5.63 15.87 13.11
C ASN A 283 4.22 15.65 12.55
N ILE A 284 3.51 14.60 12.99
CA ILE A 284 2.26 14.16 12.34
C ILE A 284 1.13 15.18 12.47
N GLU A 285 0.99 15.84 13.62
CA GLU A 285 -0.10 16.78 13.85
C GLU A 285 -0.02 17.97 12.88
N ALA A 286 1.17 18.59 12.77
CA ALA A 286 1.39 19.70 11.86
C ALA A 286 1.13 19.31 10.39
N PHE A 287 1.56 18.11 10.00
CA PHE A 287 1.33 17.59 8.65
C PHE A 287 -0.17 17.38 8.36
N CYS A 288 -0.91 16.77 9.28
CA CYS A 288 -2.36 16.59 9.15
C CYS A 288 -3.10 17.94 9.09
N ARG A 289 -2.73 18.91 9.95
CA ARG A 289 -3.32 20.25 9.93
C ARG A 289 -3.11 20.97 8.60
N LYS A 290 -1.95 20.78 7.95
CA LYS A 290 -1.69 21.31 6.60
C LYS A 290 -2.69 20.78 5.57
N LEU A 291 -2.97 19.48 5.59
CA LEU A 291 -3.99 18.86 4.71
C LEU A 291 -5.39 19.39 5.02
N MET A 292 -5.78 19.38 6.29
CA MET A 292 -7.11 19.80 6.77
C MET A 292 -7.42 21.27 6.46
N SER A 293 -6.40 22.14 6.48
CA SER A 293 -6.56 23.57 6.15
C SER A 293 -7.12 23.81 4.73
N LYS A 294 -6.99 22.84 3.82
CA LYS A 294 -7.48 22.95 2.43
C LYS A 294 -8.99 22.78 2.30
N ALA A 295 -9.66 22.27 3.32
CA ALA A 295 -11.11 22.13 3.38
C ALA A 295 -11.71 22.75 4.66
N SER A 296 -10.96 23.64 5.34
CA SER A 296 -11.39 24.31 6.57
C SER A 296 -11.82 23.35 7.69
N LEU A 297 -11.17 22.18 7.77
CA LEU A 297 -11.45 21.14 8.76
C LEU A 297 -10.63 21.39 10.03
N THR A 298 -11.20 21.19 11.21
CA THR A 298 -10.53 21.43 12.50
C THR A 298 -10.41 20.18 13.37
N GLU A 299 -11.44 19.33 13.39
CA GLU A 299 -11.53 18.18 14.27
C GLU A 299 -11.04 16.89 13.61
N PHE A 300 -9.98 16.28 14.14
CA PHE A 300 -9.45 15.01 13.63
C PHE A 300 -10.47 13.87 13.71
N ASN A 301 -11.39 13.94 14.68
CA ASN A 301 -12.40 12.92 14.93
C ASN A 301 -13.63 13.03 14.03
N ASP A 302 -13.70 14.02 13.16
CA ASP A 302 -14.74 14.14 12.13
C ASP A 302 -14.26 13.59 10.77
N LEU A 303 -13.03 13.05 10.74
CA LEU A 303 -12.38 12.52 9.54
C LEU A 303 -12.26 11.01 9.53
N PHE A 304 -12.34 10.40 8.36
CA PHE A 304 -11.94 9.00 8.16
C PHE A 304 -10.43 8.91 7.89
N TRP A 305 -9.80 7.77 8.21
CA TRP A 305 -8.33 7.64 8.19
C TRP A 305 -7.83 6.40 7.46
N ALA A 306 -7.08 6.61 6.37
CA ALA A 306 -6.38 5.58 5.63
C ALA A 306 -4.88 5.73 5.87
N VAL A 307 -4.33 5.02 6.85
CA VAL A 307 -2.92 5.16 7.22
C VAL A 307 -2.17 3.91 6.79
N HIS A 308 -1.08 4.07 6.03
CA HIS A 308 -0.17 2.96 5.75
C HIS A 308 0.33 2.36 7.07
N PRO A 309 0.01 1.09 7.35
CA PRO A 309 0.35 0.49 8.62
C PRO A 309 1.76 -0.12 8.55
N GLY A 310 2.79 0.73 8.64
CA GLY A 310 4.18 0.26 8.62
C GLY A 310 4.51 -0.72 9.77
N GLY A 311 3.74 -0.64 10.84
CA GLY A 311 3.66 -1.57 11.97
C GLY A 311 2.67 -1.03 13.01
N PRO A 312 2.28 -1.83 14.02
CA PRO A 312 1.26 -1.41 14.99
C PRO A 312 1.71 -0.20 15.83
N ALA A 313 3.01 -0.03 16.06
CA ALA A 313 3.57 1.09 16.80
C ALA A 313 3.29 2.45 16.14
N ILE A 314 3.27 2.52 14.80
CA ILE A 314 2.99 3.76 14.06
C ILE A 314 1.52 4.15 14.25
N LEU A 315 0.61 3.19 14.09
CA LEU A 315 -0.83 3.42 14.28
C LEU A 315 -1.14 3.85 15.71
N ASN A 316 -0.58 3.17 16.72
CA ASN A 316 -0.81 3.49 18.12
C ASN A 316 -0.31 4.89 18.50
N ARG A 317 0.86 5.30 17.99
CA ARG A 317 1.37 6.66 18.23
C ARG A 317 0.48 7.70 17.58
N LEU A 318 0.11 7.51 16.31
CA LEU A 318 -0.77 8.44 15.59
C LEU A 318 -2.13 8.59 16.30
N GLU A 319 -2.74 7.48 16.72
CA GLU A 319 -4.00 7.46 17.48
C GLU A 319 -3.89 8.27 18.77
N ASN A 320 -2.82 8.06 19.54
CA ASN A 320 -2.58 8.78 20.80
C ASN A 320 -2.29 10.27 20.58
N THR A 321 -1.37 10.60 19.68
CA THR A 321 -0.93 11.99 19.42
C THR A 321 -2.09 12.84 18.93
N LEU A 322 -2.90 12.31 18.01
CA LEU A 322 -4.05 13.02 17.44
C LEU A 322 -5.34 12.85 18.26
N LYS A 323 -5.29 12.09 19.36
CA LYS A 323 -6.42 11.76 20.24
C LYS A 323 -7.61 11.23 19.45
N LEU A 324 -7.35 10.30 18.53
CA LEU A 324 -8.39 9.68 17.73
C LEU A 324 -9.25 8.78 18.61
N LYS A 325 -10.56 8.80 18.37
CA LYS A 325 -11.51 7.85 18.96
C LYS A 325 -11.17 6.43 18.50
N GLU A 326 -11.48 5.47 19.35
CA GLU A 326 -11.36 4.05 19.02
C GLU A 326 -12.09 3.73 17.71
N GLY A 327 -11.49 2.89 16.88
CA GLY A 327 -12.04 2.48 15.58
C GLY A 327 -11.63 3.38 14.40
N LYS A 328 -11.10 4.58 14.62
CA LYS A 328 -10.67 5.48 13.51
C LYS A 328 -9.61 4.87 12.60
N LEU A 329 -8.71 4.07 13.17
CA LEU A 329 -7.65 3.38 12.42
C LEU A 329 -7.98 1.91 12.11
N GLU A 330 -9.24 1.47 12.29
CA GLU A 330 -9.60 0.05 12.17
C GLU A 330 -9.34 -0.51 10.76
N CYS A 331 -9.61 0.24 9.69
CA CYS A 331 -9.28 -0.18 8.33
C CYS A 331 -7.76 -0.44 8.16
N SER A 332 -6.94 0.39 8.79
CA SER A 332 -5.48 0.27 8.76
C SER A 332 -4.99 -0.93 9.57
N ARG A 333 -5.60 -1.16 10.74
CA ARG A 333 -5.32 -2.33 11.59
C ARG A 333 -5.74 -3.64 10.92
N ARG A 334 -6.90 -3.67 10.25
CA ARG A 334 -7.39 -4.83 9.49
C ARG A 334 -6.47 -5.17 8.32
N ALA A 335 -6.05 -4.19 7.53
CA ALA A 335 -5.11 -4.43 6.44
C ALA A 335 -3.78 -5.04 6.94
N LEU A 336 -3.22 -4.50 8.03
CA LEU A 336 -2.01 -5.06 8.65
C LEU A 336 -2.22 -6.48 9.16
N LYS A 337 -3.36 -6.73 9.81
CA LYS A 337 -3.72 -8.03 10.36
C LYS A 337 -3.84 -9.09 9.26
N ASP A 338 -4.50 -8.77 8.16
CA ASP A 338 -4.85 -9.76 7.13
C ASP A 338 -3.74 -9.96 6.08
N TYR A 339 -2.89 -8.95 5.85
CA TYR A 339 -1.90 -8.95 4.77
C TYR A 339 -0.45 -8.68 5.23
N GLY A 340 -0.25 -8.24 6.47
CA GLY A 340 1.03 -7.69 6.90
C GLY A 340 1.32 -6.32 6.28
N ASN A 341 2.59 -5.92 6.32
CA ASN A 341 3.08 -4.75 5.61
C ASN A 341 3.50 -5.17 4.18
N VAL A 342 2.76 -4.73 3.18
CA VAL A 342 3.02 -5.05 1.76
C VAL A 342 3.57 -3.82 1.03
N SER A 343 4.37 -3.01 1.73
CA SER A 343 4.98 -1.78 1.25
C SER A 343 3.94 -0.84 0.60
N SER A 344 4.18 -0.39 -0.64
CA SER A 344 3.35 0.56 -1.37
C SER A 344 1.90 0.09 -1.59
N ASN A 345 1.66 -1.23 -1.60
CA ASN A 345 0.32 -1.80 -1.81
C ASN A 345 -0.63 -1.55 -0.64
N THR A 346 -0.10 -1.45 0.59
CA THR A 346 -0.94 -1.58 1.79
C THR A 346 -1.95 -0.45 1.92
N ILE A 347 -1.62 0.75 1.43
CA ILE A 347 -2.58 1.87 1.46
C ILE A 347 -3.85 1.55 0.66
N PHE A 348 -3.75 0.80 -0.43
CA PHE A 348 -4.91 0.41 -1.24
C PHE A 348 -5.75 -0.68 -0.55
N TYR A 349 -5.13 -1.59 0.19
CA TYR A 349 -5.86 -2.57 1.01
C TYR A 349 -6.63 -1.87 2.15
N VAL A 350 -6.06 -0.79 2.71
CA VAL A 350 -6.77 0.08 3.66
C VAL A 350 -7.94 0.80 2.99
N MET A 351 -7.73 1.38 1.81
CA MET A 351 -8.78 2.06 1.05
C MET A 351 -9.93 1.13 0.65
N GLU A 352 -9.65 -0.15 0.38
CA GLU A 352 -10.68 -1.14 0.08
C GLU A 352 -11.58 -1.41 1.28
N TYR A 353 -11.02 -1.65 2.48
CA TYR A 353 -11.83 -1.76 3.70
C TYR A 353 -12.59 -0.46 3.99
N MET A 354 -11.95 0.68 3.78
CA MET A 354 -12.57 1.99 3.96
C MET A 354 -13.76 2.20 3.01
N ARG A 355 -13.67 1.75 1.76
CA ARG A 355 -14.79 1.78 0.79
C ARG A 355 -16.01 1.05 1.31
N GLU A 356 -15.85 -0.04 2.06
CA GLU A 356 -16.95 -0.77 2.69
C GLU A 356 -17.50 -0.04 3.92
N GLU A 357 -16.61 0.50 4.76
CA GLU A 357 -16.99 1.24 5.97
C GLU A 357 -17.72 2.55 5.65
N LEU A 358 -17.27 3.30 4.65
CA LEU A 358 -17.90 4.55 4.20
C LEU A 358 -19.25 4.34 3.52
N LYS A 359 -19.55 3.09 3.09
CA LYS A 359 -20.90 2.69 2.67
C LYS A 359 -21.83 2.46 3.87
N ARG A 360 -21.46 2.68 5.13
CA ARG A 360 -22.39 2.63 6.26
C ARG A 360 -23.07 3.98 6.47
N GLU A 361 -24.23 3.99 7.15
CA GLU A 361 -24.92 5.25 7.48
C GLU A 361 -24.07 6.11 8.40
N GLY A 362 -24.10 7.44 8.19
CA GLY A 362 -23.26 8.38 8.95
C GLY A 362 -21.80 8.43 8.50
N GLY A 363 -21.47 7.88 7.33
CA GLY A 363 -20.12 7.92 6.76
C GLY A 363 -19.57 9.35 6.62
N GLU A 364 -18.36 9.54 7.13
CA GLU A 364 -17.62 10.80 7.12
C GLU A 364 -17.35 11.26 5.69
N GLU A 365 -17.50 12.57 5.45
CA GLU A 365 -17.29 13.15 4.12
C GLU A 365 -15.81 13.30 3.81
N TRP A 366 -15.01 13.75 4.77
CA TRP A 366 -13.60 14.06 4.58
C TRP A 366 -12.72 13.07 5.31
N GLY A 367 -11.53 12.85 4.77
CA GLY A 367 -10.55 11.99 5.41
C GLY A 367 -9.13 12.19 4.91
N LEU A 368 -8.19 11.53 5.56
CA LEU A 368 -6.77 11.61 5.23
C LEU A 368 -6.23 10.23 4.85
N ALA A 369 -5.57 10.16 3.69
CA ALA A 369 -4.67 9.07 3.37
C ALA A 369 -3.23 9.48 3.67
N LEU A 370 -2.51 8.68 4.46
CA LEU A 370 -1.16 8.99 4.94
C LEU A 370 -0.24 7.80 4.72
N ALA A 371 0.97 8.06 4.21
CA ALA A 371 2.01 7.05 4.12
C ALA A 371 3.39 7.62 4.48
N PHE A 372 4.25 6.75 4.98
CA PHE A 372 5.58 7.09 5.47
C PHE A 372 6.61 6.11 4.92
N GLY A 373 7.83 6.56 4.65
CA GLY A 373 8.93 5.68 4.29
C GLY A 373 10.28 6.40 4.23
N PRO A 374 11.27 5.90 3.45
CA PRO A 374 12.64 6.43 3.40
C PRO A 374 12.73 7.96 3.31
N GLY A 375 13.60 8.58 4.12
CA GLY A 375 13.82 10.03 4.11
C GLY A 375 13.90 10.73 5.47
N ILE A 376 13.03 10.51 6.46
CA ILE A 376 11.66 10.01 6.42
C ILE A 376 10.82 10.94 5.56
N THR A 377 10.08 10.36 4.63
CA THR A 377 9.15 11.09 3.77
C THR A 377 7.72 10.83 4.19
N PHE A 378 6.92 11.89 4.30
CA PHE A 378 5.49 11.87 4.54
C PHE A 378 4.80 12.18 3.23
N GLU A 379 3.88 11.31 2.83
CA GLU A 379 2.93 11.56 1.75
C GLU A 379 1.53 11.63 2.34
N GLY A 380 0.76 12.61 1.88
CA GLY A 380 -0.56 12.88 2.42
C GLY A 380 -1.54 13.30 1.34
N ILE A 381 -2.76 12.78 1.42
CA ILE A 381 -3.86 13.13 0.52
C ILE A 381 -5.10 13.43 1.36
N LEU A 382 -5.69 14.61 1.14
CA LEU A 382 -7.03 14.95 1.59
C LEU A 382 -8.03 14.29 0.64
N LEU A 383 -8.85 13.42 1.20
CA LEU A 383 -9.83 12.62 0.50
C LEU A 383 -11.24 13.12 0.79
N ARG A 384 -12.14 12.94 -0.18
CA ARG A 384 -13.59 13.13 0.01
C ARG A 384 -14.33 11.87 -0.42
N SER A 385 -15.23 11.36 0.42
CA SER A 385 -16.06 10.20 0.11
C SER A 385 -17.22 10.58 -0.83
N LEU A 386 -17.57 9.68 -1.76
CA LEU A 386 -18.59 9.91 -2.78
C LEU A 386 -19.79 8.96 -2.64
#